data_AF-A0A537FUQ6-F1
#
_entry.id   AF-A0A537FUQ6-F1
#
_cell.length_a   1.000
_cell.length_b   1.000
_cell.length_c   1.000
_cell.angle_alpha   90.00
_cell.angle_beta   90.00
_cell.angle_gamma   90.00
#
_symmetry.space_group_name_H-M   'P 1'
#
loop_
_entity.id
_entity.type
_entity.pdbx_description
1 polymer ?
#
loop_
_entity_poly.entity_id
_entity_poly.type
_entity_poly.pdbx_seq_one_letter_code
_entity_poly.pdbx_strand_id
1 'polypeptide(L)' 'MRARIPRGVTDGEKLRLSGKGGPGANGGPAGDLYLNITLRPHSLFRLAGHDLHLEVPIAPWEAALGAQIEIPTLEGRVSL' A
#
# COMPACT_ATOMS: atom_id res chain seq x y z
N MET A 1 10.81 12.28 14.86
CA MET A 1 9.52 12.69 14.26
C MET A 1 8.68 11.44 14.03
N ARG A 2 7.38 11.44 14.35
CA ARG A 2 6.49 10.29 14.15
C ARG A 2 5.30 10.74 13.32
N ALA A 3 5.16 10.18 12.11
CA ALA A 3 4.02 10.41 11.24
C ALA A 3 3.14 9.15 11.29
N ARG A 4 1.83 9.32 11.49
CA ARG A 4 0.88 8.21 11.41
C ARG A 4 0.34 8.18 9.99
N ILE A 5 0.60 7.09 9.28
CA ILE A 5 0.05 6.85 7.94
C ILE A 5 -1.34 6.21 8.13
N PRO A 6 -2.43 6.83 7.66
CA PRO A 6 -3.76 6.23 7.71
C PRO A 6 -3.81 4.91 6.92
N ARG A 7 -4.70 4.00 7.33
CA ARG A 7 -4.99 2.81 6.53
C ARG A 7 -5.72 3.22 5.24
N GLY A 8 -5.39 2.57 4.13
CA GLY A 8 -6.07 2.80 2.84
C GLY A 8 -5.56 4.02 2.06
N VAL A 9 -4.40 4.57 2.43
CA VAL A 9 -3.74 5.60 1.61
C VAL A 9 -3.43 5.06 0.22
N THR A 10 -3.60 5.92 -0.78
CA THR A 10 -3.38 5.59 -2.18
C THR A 10 -2.02 6.09 -2.66
N ASP A 11 -1.53 5.53 -3.77
CA ASP A 11 -0.28 5.99 -4.37
C ASP A 11 -0.41 7.45 -4.83
N GLY A 12 0.62 8.27 -4.54
CA GLY A 12 0.64 9.69 -4.87
C GLY A 12 -0.10 10.60 -3.88
N GLU A 13 -0.73 10.04 -2.84
CA GLU A 13 -1.45 10.83 -1.85
C GLU A 13 -0.51 11.74 -1.02
N LYS A 14 -0.99 12.95 -0.69
CA LYS A 14 -0.23 13.96 0.05
C LYS A 14 -0.71 14.04 1.49
N LEU A 15 0.18 13.75 2.44
CA LEU A 15 -0.09 13.89 3.87
C LEU A 15 0.57 15.14 4.44
N ARG A 16 -0.22 16.04 5.02
CA ARG A 16 0.27 17.25 5.69
C ARG A 16 0.51 17.00 7.17
N LEU A 17 1.70 17.37 7.65
CA LEU A 17 2.09 17.37 9.06
C LEU A 17 2.28 18.82 9.53
N SER A 18 1.27 19.34 10.21
CA SER A 18 1.25 20.74 10.63
C SER A 18 2.35 21.06 11.65
N GLY A 19 3.08 22.17 11.46
CA GLY A 19 4.13 22.62 12.39
C GLY A 19 5.33 21.67 12.48
N LYS A 20 5.51 20.78 11.50
CA LYS A 20 6.67 19.87 11.37
C LYS A 20 7.59 20.23 10.20
N GLY A 21 7.34 21.36 9.54
CA GLY A 21 8.21 21.93 8.52
C GLY A 21 9.39 22.69 9.13
N GLY A 22 10.07 23.47 8.28
CA GLY A 22 11.24 24.25 8.68
C GLY A 22 10.92 25.34 9.72
N PRO A 23 11.95 25.84 10.44
CA PRO A 23 11.78 26.93 11.41
C PRO A 23 11.27 28.20 10.72
N GLY A 24 10.35 28.92 11.37
CA GLY A 24 9.88 30.21 10.91
C GLY A 24 10.94 31.30 11.07
N ALA A 25 10.89 32.34 10.23
CA ALA A 25 11.75 33.51 10.36
C ALA A 25 11.29 34.40 11.53
N ASN A 26 12.23 35.10 12.18
CA ASN A 26 11.97 36.11 13.21
C ASN A 26 11.05 35.65 14.37
N GLY A 27 11.17 34.39 14.81
CA GLY A 27 10.33 33.83 15.88
C GLY A 27 8.93 33.39 15.43
N GLY A 28 8.67 33.36 14.12
CA GLY A 28 7.44 32.82 13.55
C GLY A 28 7.29 31.31 13.77
N PRO A 29 6.04 30.78 13.69
CA PRO A 29 5.79 29.36 13.86
C PRO A 29 6.50 28.54 12.77
N ALA A 30 6.83 27.28 13.10
CA ALA A 30 7.36 26.35 12.12
C ALA A 30 6.34 26.10 11.00
N GLY A 31 6.83 25.91 9.77
CA GLY A 31 5.99 25.58 8.62
C GLY A 31 5.40 24.18 8.70
N ASP A 32 4.74 23.76 7.61
CA ASP A 32 4.18 22.42 7.47
C ASP A 32 5.11 21.52 6.66
N LEU A 33 5.07 20.22 6.95
CA LEU A 33 5.77 19.20 6.17
C LEU A 33 4.75 18.40 5.36
N TYR A 34 4.97 18.29 4.05
CA TYR A 34 4.18 17.45 3.16
C TYR A 34 4.95 16.16 2.85
N LEU A 35 4.28 15.03 3.03
CA LEU A 35 4.79 13.72 2.62
C LEU A 35 4.03 13.28 1.37
N ASN A 36 4.76 12.94 0.31
CA ASN A 36 4.20 12.26 -0.86
C ASN A 36 4.34 10.75 -0.63
N ILE A 37 3.22 10.04 -0.64
CA ILE A 37 3.19 8.60 -0.43
C ILE A 37 3.49 7.93 -1.78
N THR A 38 4.43 6.99 -1.77
CA THR A 38 4.69 6.12 -2.91
C THR A 38 4.59 4.67 -2.47
N LEU A 39 3.67 3.93 -3.08
CA LEU A 39 3.53 2.50 -2.87
C LEU A 39 4.62 1.78 -3.64
N ARG A 40 5.39 0.96 -2.92
CA ARG A 40 6.39 0.11 -3.57
C ARG A 40 5.70 -1.04 -4.27
N PRO A 41 6.08 -1.37 -5.52
CA PRO A 41 5.59 -2.57 -6.19
C PRO A 41 5.82 -3.80 -5.31
N HIS A 42 4.78 -4.62 -5.16
CA HIS A 42 4.88 -5.90 -4.45
C HIS A 42 5.19 -7.00 -5.46
N SER A 43 5.97 -8.00 -5.06
CA SER A 43 6.38 -9.09 -5.96
C SER A 43 5.23 -9.98 -6.42
N LEU A 44 4.20 -10.12 -5.58
CA LEU A 44 3.04 -10.98 -5.84
C LEU A 44 1.76 -10.21 -6.17
N PHE A 45 1.58 -9.02 -5.59
CA PHE A 45 0.30 -8.33 -5.63
C PHE A 45 0.42 -7.08 -6.49
N ARG A 46 -0.61 -6.84 -7.30
CA ARG A 46 -0.82 -5.57 -7.97
C ARG A 46 -2.02 -4.88 -7.37
N LEU A 47 -1.89 -3.58 -7.17
CA LEU A 47 -3.00 -2.76 -6.71
C LEU A 47 -3.85 -2.33 -7.92
N ALA A 48 -5.15 -2.52 -7.83
CA ALA A 48 -6.14 -2.03 -8.78
C ALA A 48 -7.18 -1.21 -8.03
N GLY A 49 -6.92 0.09 -7.84
CA GLY A 49 -7.75 0.94 -6.99
C GLY A 49 -7.70 0.48 -5.52
N HIS A 50 -8.82 -0.04 -5.02
CA HIS A 50 -8.92 -0.59 -3.66
C HIS A 50 -8.80 -2.12 -3.61
N ASP A 51 -8.59 -2.76 -4.76
CA ASP A 51 -8.50 -4.21 -4.87
C ASP A 51 -7.05 -4.67 -5.02
N LEU A 52 -6.79 -5.91 -4.60
CA LEU A 52 -5.51 -6.60 -4.77
C LEU A 52 -5.68 -7.72 -5.79
N HIS A 53 -4.88 -7.66 -6.85
CA HIS A 53 -4.82 -8.68 -7.87
C HIS A 53 -3.58 -9.55 -7.65
N LEU A 54 -3.77 -10.86 -7.72
CA LEU A 54 -2.71 -11.87 -7.71
C LEU A 54 -2.85 -12.73 -8.96
N GLU A 55 -1.77 -12.88 -9.72
CA GLU A 55 -1.72 -13.86 -10.81
C GLU A 55 -1.29 -15.22 -10.25
N VAL A 56 -2.16 -16.21 -10.39
CA VAL A 56 -1.92 -17.58 -9.94
C VAL A 56 -1.67 -18.45 -11.17
N PRO A 57 -0.42 -18.90 -11.40
CA PRO A 57 -0.15 -19.84 -12.48
C PRO A 57 -0.76 -21.19 -12.11
N ILE A 58 -1.65 -21.69 -12.97
CA ILE A 58 -2.27 -23.01 -12.84
C ILE A 58 -1.94 -23.86 -14.06
N ALA A 59 -1.82 -25.17 -13.87
CA ALA A 59 -1.66 -26.10 -14.97
C ALA A 59 -2.99 -26.28 -15.73
N PRO A 60 -2.94 -26.63 -17.03
CA PRO A 60 -4.16 -26.83 -17.81
C PRO A 60 -5.11 -27.89 -17.24
N TRP A 61 -4.57 -28.96 -16.64
CA TRP A 61 -5.40 -30.00 -16.01
C TRP A 61 -6.05 -29.54 -14.71
N GLU A 62 -5.39 -28.66 -13.93
CA GLU A 62 -5.99 -28.05 -12.73
C GLU A 62 -7.17 -27.15 -13.13
N ALA A 63 -7.01 -26.40 -14.22
CA ALA A 63 -8.08 -25.58 -14.78
C ALA A 63 -9.25 -26.44 -15.32
N ALA A 64 -8.96 -27.58 -15.97
CA ALA A 64 -9.96 -28.41 -16.62
C ALA A 64 -10.71 -29.35 -15.67
N LEU A 65 -10.03 -29.92 -14.67
CA LEU A 65 -10.58 -30.93 -13.76
C LEU A 65 -11.01 -30.34 -12.41
N GLY A 66 -10.63 -29.09 -12.15
CA GLY A 66 -10.69 -28.50 -10.82
C GLY A 66 -9.48 -28.90 -9.99
N ALA A 67 -9.08 -27.98 -9.12
CA ALA A 67 -8.02 -28.18 -8.14
C ALA A 67 -8.30 -27.32 -6.91
N GLN A 68 -7.81 -27.77 -5.77
CA GLN A 68 -7.78 -26.97 -4.56
C GLN A 68 -6.36 -26.41 -4.39
N ILE A 69 -6.21 -25.09 -4.36
CA ILE A 69 -4.90 -24.42 -4.42
C ILE A 69 -4.76 -23.46 -3.23
N GLU A 70 -3.62 -23.52 -2.54
CA GLU A 70 -3.29 -22.54 -1.51
C GLU A 70 -2.71 -21.27 -2.14
N ILE A 71 -3.36 -20.14 -1.89
CA ILE A 71 -2.89 -18.82 -2.34
C ILE A 71 -2.49 -17.94 -1.15
N PRO A 72 -1.44 -17.11 -1.29
CA PRO A 72 -1.09 -16.12 -0.28
C PRO A 72 -2.06 -14.94 -0.30
N THR A 73 -2.41 -14.45 0.88
CA THR A 73 -3.08 -13.16 1.10
C THR A 73 -2.19 -12.27 1.97
N LEU A 74 -2.63 -11.04 2.27
CA LEU A 74 -1.89 -10.14 3.17
C LEU A 74 -1.82 -10.63 4.62
N GLU A 75 -2.79 -11.44 5.06
CA GLU A 75 -2.92 -11.87 6.47
C GLU A 75 -2.60 -13.36 6.68
N GLY A 76 -2.46 -14.14 5.60
CA GLY A 76 -2.19 -15.58 5.69
C GLY A 76 -2.45 -16.31 4.38
N ARG A 77 -2.41 -17.64 4.39
CA ARG A 77 -2.80 -18.45 3.22
C ARG A 77 -4.27 -18.82 3.29
N VAL A 78 -4.92 -18.83 2.14
CA VAL A 78 -6.30 -19.28 1.98
C VAL A 78 -6.33 -20.37 0.91
N SER A 79 -7.12 -21.41 1.14
CA SER A 79 -7.37 -22.44 0.15
C SER A 79 -8.61 -22.07 -0.66
N LEU A 80 -8.48 -22.10 -1.98
CA LEU A 80 -9.58 -21.99 -2.94
C LEU A 80 -9.80 -23.31 -3.66
#